data_AF-A0AAJ0M886-F1
#
_entry.id   AF-A0AAJ0M886-F1
#
_cell.length_a   1.000
_cell.length_b   1.000
_cell.length_c   1.000
_cell.angle_alpha   90.00
_cell.angle_beta   90.00
_cell.angle_gamma   90.00
#
_symmetry.space_group_name_H-M   'P 1'
#
loop_
_entity.id
_entity.type
_entity.pdbx_description
1 polymer ?
#
loop_
_entity_poly.entity_id
_entity_poly.type
_entity_poly.pdbx_seq_one_letter_code
_entity_poly.pdbx_strand_id
1 'polypeptide(L)'
;MGGGNGAKAAQKRERNLKNAAGGAKSQLKTNVKAMNIQCDTCKATFLTTTRENALTEHAVNKHSKTLVQCFPTFQATDATPAK
;
A
#
# COMPACT_ATOMS: atom_id res chain seq x y z
N MET A 1 -26.83 -38.78 27.82
CA MET A 1 -26.86 -37.45 27.19
C MET A 1 -25.54 -36.74 27.50
N GLY A 2 -24.50 -36.98 26.70
CA GLY A 2 -23.13 -36.48 26.94
C GLY A 2 -22.63 -35.63 25.76
N GLY A 3 -23.38 -34.59 25.40
CA GLY A 3 -23.07 -33.70 24.27
C GLY A 3 -22.39 -32.40 24.73
N GLY A 4 -21.29 -32.50 25.49
CA GLY A 4 -20.51 -31.35 25.91
C GLY A 4 -19.26 -31.18 25.04
N ASN A 5 -18.89 -29.94 24.73
CA ASN A 5 -17.56 -29.51 24.28
C ASN A 5 -17.22 -29.62 22.78
N GLY A 6 -17.79 -30.56 22.01
CA GLY A 6 -17.52 -30.66 20.55
C GLY A 6 -18.11 -29.52 19.72
N ALA A 7 -19.37 -29.17 19.97
CA ALA A 7 -20.09 -28.14 19.21
C ALA A 7 -19.53 -26.72 19.45
N LYS A 8 -19.14 -26.40 20.69
CA LYS A 8 -18.48 -25.12 21.02
C LYS A 8 -17.09 -25.00 20.38
N ALA A 9 -16.33 -26.09 20.30
CA ALA A 9 -15.03 -26.09 19.64
C ALA A 9 -15.15 -25.94 18.12
N ALA A 10 -16.12 -26.60 17.49
CA ALA A 10 -16.42 -26.45 16.06
C ALA A 10 -16.85 -25.02 15.71
N GLN A 11 -17.75 -24.42 16.50
CA GLN A 11 -18.15 -23.02 16.31
C GLN A 11 -16.99 -22.03 16.54
N LYS A 12 -16.07 -22.31 17.47
CA LYS A 12 -14.88 -21.47 17.69
C LYS A 12 -13.92 -21.57 16.50
N ARG A 13 -13.68 -22.78 15.97
CA ARG A 13 -12.84 -22.97 14.79
C ARG A 13 -13.46 -22.30 13.56
N GLU A 14 -14.76 -22.47 13.36
CA GLU A 14 -15.47 -21.87 12.22
C GLU A 14 -15.51 -20.33 12.29
N ARG A 15 -15.69 -19.75 13.48
CA ARG A 15 -15.53 -18.29 13.67
C ARG A 15 -14.10 -17.83 13.45
N ASN A 16 -13.08 -18.59 13.84
CA ASN A 16 -11.68 -18.21 13.63
C ASN A 16 -11.28 -18.26 12.14
N LEU A 17 -11.77 -19.27 11.41
CA LEU A 17 -11.60 -19.39 9.95
C LEU A 17 -12.31 -18.24 9.20
N LYS A 18 -13.54 -17.89 9.61
CA LYS A 18 -14.29 -16.75 9.06
C LYS A 18 -13.60 -15.40 9.32
N ASN A 19 -12.95 -15.22 10.47
CA ASN A 19 -12.17 -14.02 10.78
C ASN A 19 -10.79 -14.01 10.08
N ALA A 20 -10.15 -15.17 9.89
CA ALA A 20 -8.89 -15.28 9.13
C ALA A 20 -9.09 -14.94 7.64
N ALA A 21 -10.23 -15.29 7.06
CA ALA A 21 -10.62 -14.87 5.71
C ALA A 21 -11.00 -13.37 5.60
N GLY A 22 -11.14 -12.66 6.72
CA GLY A 22 -11.46 -11.23 6.77
C GLY A 22 -10.25 -10.30 6.65
N GLY A 23 -9.02 -10.82 6.79
CA GLY A 23 -7.79 -10.01 6.91
C GLY A 23 -7.25 -9.40 5.61
N ALA A 24 -7.74 -9.81 4.44
CA ALA A 24 -7.17 -9.39 3.15
C ALA A 24 -7.91 -8.20 2.48
N LYS A 25 -8.94 -7.63 3.11
CA LYS A 25 -9.79 -6.61 2.45
C LYS A 25 -9.30 -5.18 2.63
N SER A 26 -8.39 -4.90 3.57
CA SER A 26 -7.93 -3.54 3.84
C SER A 26 -6.64 -3.19 3.09
N GLN A 27 -5.69 -4.11 2.91
CA GLN A 27 -4.39 -3.82 2.28
C GLN A 27 -4.53 -3.26 0.87
N LEU A 28 -5.40 -3.85 0.03
CA LEU A 28 -5.65 -3.34 -1.32
C LEU A 28 -6.31 -1.95 -1.30
N LYS A 29 -7.23 -1.72 -0.37
CA LYS A 29 -7.91 -0.42 -0.22
C LYS A 29 -6.97 0.66 0.33
N THR A 30 -6.11 0.32 1.29
CA THR A 30 -5.08 1.23 1.81
C THR A 30 -4.03 1.53 0.75
N ASN A 31 -3.63 0.55 -0.06
CA ASN A 31 -2.71 0.76 -1.19
C ASN A 31 -3.30 1.70 -2.25
N VAL A 32 -4.60 1.58 -2.59
CA VAL A 32 -5.26 2.53 -3.51
C VAL A 32 -5.30 3.95 -2.91
N LYS A 33 -5.62 4.07 -1.61
CA LYS A 33 -5.57 5.37 -0.91
C LYS A 33 -4.16 5.95 -0.79
N ALA A 34 -3.13 5.10 -0.90
CA ALA A 34 -1.75 5.52 -0.85
C ALA A 34 -1.25 6.04 -2.20
N MET A 35 -1.99 5.89 -3.31
CA MET A 35 -1.59 6.39 -4.65
C MET A 35 -1.78 7.92 -4.80
N ASN A 36 -1.13 8.70 -3.95
CA ASN A 36 -1.28 10.17 -3.93
C ASN A 36 -0.25 10.93 -4.77
N ILE A 37 0.81 10.27 -5.24
CA ILE A 37 1.83 10.91 -6.07
C ILE A 37 1.44 10.71 -7.53
N GLN A 38 1.34 11.78 -8.31
CA GLN A 38 0.99 11.70 -9.73
C GLN A 38 2.05 12.40 -10.57
N CYS A 39 2.51 11.74 -11.63
CA CYS A 39 3.37 12.39 -12.62
C CYS A 39 2.53 13.38 -13.43
N ASP A 40 2.97 14.64 -13.52
CA ASP A 40 2.23 15.64 -14.27
C ASP A 40 2.29 15.41 -15.78
N THR A 41 3.39 14.83 -16.28
CA THR A 41 3.61 14.62 -17.73
C THR A 41 2.81 13.45 -18.29
N CYS A 42 2.81 12.28 -17.65
CA CYS A 42 2.09 11.09 -18.14
C CYS A 42 0.89 10.67 -17.29
N LYS A 43 0.58 11.40 -16.22
CA LYS A 43 -0.53 11.12 -15.31
C LYS A 43 -0.47 9.76 -14.62
N ALA A 44 0.69 9.07 -14.66
CA ALA A 44 0.92 7.84 -13.91
C ALA A 44 0.88 8.11 -12.40
N THR A 45 0.19 7.25 -11.66
CA THR A 45 0.04 7.33 -10.21
C THR A 45 1.04 6.42 -9.51
N PHE A 46 1.65 6.93 -8.45
CA PHE A 46 2.64 6.26 -7.62
C PHE A 46 2.18 6.26 -6.17
N LEU A 47 2.66 5.27 -5.42
CA LEU A 47 2.40 5.15 -4.00
C LEU A 47 3.12 6.28 -3.24
N THR A 48 2.50 6.80 -2.19
CA THR A 48 3.07 7.85 -1.32
C THR A 48 4.33 7.40 -0.60
N THR A 49 4.58 6.09 -0.54
CA THR A 49 5.79 5.48 0.03
C THR A 49 6.91 5.30 -0.99
N THR A 50 6.67 5.63 -2.27
CA THR A 50 7.69 5.58 -3.31
C THR A 50 8.80 6.58 -2.98
N ARG A 51 10.05 6.09 -2.97
CA ARG A 51 11.25 6.89 -2.69
C ARG A 51 11.59 7.79 -3.88
N GLU A 52 12.27 8.89 -3.60
CA GLU A 52 12.74 9.85 -4.59
C GLU A 52 13.49 9.19 -5.75
N ASN A 53 14.40 8.24 -5.48
CA ASN A 53 15.18 7.54 -6.49
C ASN A 53 14.30 6.92 -7.59
N ALA A 54 13.20 6.26 -7.21
CA ALA A 54 12.30 5.62 -8.16
C ALA A 54 11.49 6.63 -8.99
N LEU A 55 11.14 7.79 -8.41
CA LEU A 55 10.47 8.88 -9.12
C LEU A 55 11.44 9.59 -10.09
N THR A 56 12.71 9.73 -9.69
CA THR A 56 13.77 10.28 -10.55
C THR A 56 14.03 9.36 -11.73
N GLU A 57 14.12 8.04 -11.51
CA GLU A 57 14.23 7.07 -12.61
C GLU A 57 13.05 7.15 -13.57
N HIS A 58 11.83 7.35 -13.06
CA HIS A 58 10.67 7.57 -13.93
C HIS A 58 10.83 8.85 -14.76
N ALA A 59 11.18 9.97 -14.13
CA ALA A 59 11.32 11.25 -14.81
C ALA A 59 12.41 11.23 -15.89
N VAL A 60 13.57 10.61 -15.60
CA VAL A 60 14.71 10.52 -16.53
C VAL A 60 14.45 9.52 -17.66
N ASN A 61 13.99 8.31 -17.35
CA ASN A 61 13.84 7.25 -18.36
C ASN A 61 12.59 7.41 -19.24
N LYS A 62 11.52 8.04 -18.75
CA LYS A 62 10.28 8.22 -19.51
C LYS A 62 10.15 9.57 -20.17
N HIS A 63 10.65 10.62 -19.52
CA HIS A 63 10.41 12.00 -19.96
C HIS A 63 11.70 12.77 -20.19
N SER A 64 12.87 12.20 -19.87
CA SER A 64 14.17 12.88 -19.88
C SER A 64 14.13 14.22 -19.14
N LYS A 65 13.32 14.30 -18.07
CA LYS A 65 13.10 15.48 -17.23
C LYS A 65 13.62 15.25 -15.81
N THR A 66 13.76 16.33 -15.06
CA THR A 66 14.07 16.27 -13.64
C THR A 66 12.82 15.94 -12.81
N LEU A 67 13.04 15.39 -11.61
CA LEU A 67 11.96 15.01 -10.70
C LEU A 67 11.01 16.18 -10.40
N VAL A 68 11.55 17.39 -10.21
CA VAL A 68 10.76 18.61 -9.91
C VAL A 68 9.82 18.97 -11.06
N GLN A 69 10.21 18.70 -12.30
CA GLN A 69 9.38 18.98 -13.48
C GLN A 69 8.31 17.91 -13.73
N CYS A 70 8.56 16.65 -13.35
CA CYS A 70 7.57 15.58 -13.48
C CYS A 70 6.64 15.47 -12.28
N PHE A 71 7.09 15.84 -11.09
CA PHE A 71 6.38 15.69 -9.83
C PHE A 71 6.45 17.00 -9.03
N PRO A 72 5.73 18.06 -9.45
CA PRO A 72 5.80 19.37 -8.81
C PRO A 72 5.25 19.37 -7.38
N THR A 73 4.41 18.40 -7.03
CA THR A 73 3.80 18.25 -5.70
C THR A 73 4.58 17.27 -4.80
N PHE A 74 5.64 16.64 -5.29
CA PHE A 74 6.45 15.74 -4.48
C PHE A 74 7.38 16.57 -3.59
N GLN A 75 6.98 16.72 -2.32
CA GLN A 75 7.88 17.21 -1.28
C GLN A 75 8.63 16.01 -0.74
N ALA A 76 9.94 15.94 -1.00
CA ALA A 76 10.84 15.03 -0.32
C ALA A 76 10.87 15.43 1.16
N THR A 77 9.90 14.97 1.95
CA THR A 77 9.99 15.07 3.40
C THR A 77 11.20 14.24 3.79
N ASP A 78 12.23 14.96 4.22
CA ASP A 78 13.61 14.52 4.26
C ASP A 78 13.83 13.12 4.81
N ALA A 79 14.81 12.47 4.21
CA ALA A 79 15.53 11.37 4.77
C ALA A 79 15.86 11.62 6.25
N THR A 80 15.31 10.80 7.14
CA THR A 80 16.08 10.37 8.30
C THR A 80 16.52 8.93 8.02
N PRO A 81 17.83 8.66 7.83
CA PRO A 81 18.33 7.31 7.84
C PRO A 81 18.13 6.76 9.26
N ALA A 82 17.13 5.90 9.44
CA ALA A 82 16.98 5.14 10.68
C ALA A 82 18.19 4.19 10.78
N LYS A 83 19.03 4.52 11.76
CA LYS A 83 20.10 3.71 12.36
C LYS A 83 19.67 2.26 12.63
#